data_AF-A0A3L7YQJ2-F1
#
_entry.id   AF-A0A3L7YQJ2-F1
#
_cell.length_a   1.000
_cell.length_b   1.000
_cell.length_c   1.000
_cell.angle_alpha   90.00
_cell.angle_beta   90.00
_cell.angle_gamma   90.00
#
_symmetry.space_group_name_H-M   'P 1'
#
loop_
_entity.id
_entity.type
_entity.pdbx_description
1 polymer ?
#
loop_
_entity_poly.entity_id
_entity_poly.type
_entity_poly.pdbx_seq_one_letter_code
_entity_poly.pdbx_strand_id
1 'polypeptide(L)'
;MRTVTESRTRLAIVALLAVALATSACGDLVSSSPSPTASFIPSGTIDWQSCPVTDPVTGGNPELLCATITVPRDYLTPDGPTIELAVALLPAADQANKVGPLLLNFGGPGASGINILAESGRGVVPAEIGNRFDLVSWDPRGVNRSAPVECLSDTEMDDWAATPGIPNKPTATDWAAALNDAQWFADKCKAGTGEMLAYIGTTASARDMESIRVGLGVPKLDYLGFSYGTALGAVYATLFPTSTGHLILDGAVDMAPTDESEYGEQGVSIQGALDRLFAWCDADAACPFGGGKSRAAFDTLMNNLDDKPIELEDGRKLNSVLAWTGIVMTLYNRDYWDYAVQGLAGASEGDGYLLTLLADAYLDRAEDGTYKSNIMEAFPAISCIDS
;
A
#
# COMPACT_ATOMS: atom_id res chain seq x y z
N MET A 1 6.69 -6.49 -36.50
CA MET A 1 8.03 -6.88 -35.99
C MET A 1 8.88 -5.61 -35.87
N ARG A 2 8.65 -4.83 -34.80
CA ARG A 2 9.52 -3.70 -34.42
C ARG A 2 10.52 -4.22 -33.41
N THR A 3 11.79 -3.98 -33.67
CA THR A 3 12.93 -4.39 -32.87
C THR A 3 12.87 -3.76 -31.49
N VAL A 4 12.68 -4.59 -30.47
CA VAL A 4 12.85 -4.27 -29.05
C VAL A 4 14.35 -4.26 -28.79
N THR A 5 14.94 -3.07 -28.75
CA THR A 5 16.30 -2.86 -28.24
C THR A 5 16.27 -1.70 -27.26
N GLU A 6 16.70 -2.00 -26.03
CA GLU A 6 17.14 -1.10 -24.97
C GLU A 6 16.07 -0.26 -24.26
N SER A 7 15.45 -0.84 -23.23
CA SER A 7 15.13 -0.13 -21.99
C SER A 7 15.22 -1.12 -20.83
N ARG A 8 16.41 -1.25 -20.25
CA ARG A 8 16.63 -1.93 -18.98
C ARG A 8 16.26 -0.97 -17.84
N THR A 9 15.46 -1.49 -16.92
CA THR A 9 15.25 -1.01 -15.55
C THR A 9 14.44 0.29 -15.40
N ARG A 10 13.12 0.17 -15.48
CA ARG A 10 12.17 1.05 -14.78
C ARG A 10 11.06 0.19 -14.18
N LEU A 11 11.31 -0.45 -13.04
CA LEU A 11 10.20 -0.86 -12.18
C LEU A 11 9.72 0.43 -11.50
N ALA A 12 8.54 0.89 -11.91
CA ALA A 12 7.92 2.07 -11.31
C ALA A 12 7.13 1.65 -10.07
N ILE A 13 7.26 2.50 -9.04
CA ILE A 13 6.63 2.45 -7.71
C ILE A 13 5.15 2.09 -7.83
N VAL A 14 4.75 1.04 -7.14
CA VAL A 14 3.35 0.62 -7.00
C VAL A 14 2.85 1.21 -5.69
N ALA A 15 2.05 2.27 -5.77
CA ALA A 15 1.24 2.70 -4.62
C ALA A 15 -0.10 1.96 -4.73
N LEU A 16 -0.38 1.05 -3.81
CA LEU A 16 -1.61 0.26 -3.79
C LEU A 16 -2.67 1.00 -2.96
N LEU A 17 -3.75 1.44 -3.60
CA LEU A 17 -5.01 1.89 -2.98
C LEU A 17 -6.22 1.23 -3.67
N ALA A 18 -6.88 0.29 -3.00
CA ALA A 18 -8.13 -0.36 -3.43
C ALA A 18 -8.95 -0.75 -2.20
N VAL A 19 -10.01 0.03 -2.01
CA VAL A 19 -11.37 -0.28 -1.56
C VAL A 19 -11.55 -1.10 -0.26
N ALA A 20 -12.15 -0.45 0.75
CA ALA A 20 -13.50 -0.81 1.24
C ALA A 20 -14.13 0.29 2.13
N LEU A 21 -15.39 0.61 1.81
CA LEU A 21 -16.29 1.48 2.55
C LEU A 21 -16.85 0.78 3.80
N ALA A 22 -16.67 1.39 4.97
CA ALA A 22 -17.49 1.10 6.15
C ALA A 22 -17.50 2.27 7.14
N THR A 23 -18.16 3.38 6.81
CA THR A 23 -18.42 4.46 7.78
C THR A 23 -19.91 4.74 7.92
N SER A 24 -20.61 3.88 8.66
CA SER A 24 -21.84 4.28 9.35
C SER A 24 -22.23 3.27 10.43
N ALA A 25 -21.48 3.20 11.54
CA ALA A 25 -22.01 2.77 12.85
C ALA A 25 -20.98 2.95 13.98
N CYS A 26 -20.60 4.18 14.33
CA CYS A 26 -20.13 4.46 15.69
C CYS A 26 -20.76 5.76 16.19
N GLY A 27 -21.87 5.60 16.91
CA GLY A 27 -22.46 6.66 17.70
C GLY A 27 -21.57 6.97 18.90
N ASP A 28 -21.40 8.27 19.13
CA ASP A 28 -21.07 8.94 20.40
C ASP A 28 -20.11 8.22 21.34
N LEU A 29 -18.81 8.36 21.09
CA LEU A 29 -17.81 8.51 22.16
C LEU A 29 -16.88 9.66 21.82
N VAL A 30 -17.30 10.88 22.16
CA VAL A 30 -16.38 12.01 22.32
C VAL A 30 -15.46 11.68 23.50
N SER A 31 -14.38 10.96 23.23
CA SER A 31 -13.26 10.88 24.16
C SER A 31 -12.45 12.16 23.99
N SER A 32 -12.71 13.13 24.85
CA SER A 32 -11.85 14.29 25.03
C SER A 32 -10.41 13.80 25.28
N SER A 33 -9.56 13.89 24.25
CA SER A 33 -8.14 13.54 24.36
C SER A 33 -7.48 14.38 25.45
N PRO A 34 -7.02 13.81 26.57
CA PRO A 34 -6.17 14.53 27.48
C PRO A 34 -4.90 14.93 26.72
N SER A 35 -4.48 16.19 26.85
CA SER A 35 -3.16 16.63 26.36
C SER A 35 -2.09 15.69 26.91
N PRO A 36 -1.15 15.16 26.09
CA PRO A 36 -0.21 14.16 26.57
C PRO A 36 0.80 14.82 27.52
N THR A 37 0.61 14.62 28.82
CA THR A 37 1.56 15.02 29.89
C THR A 37 2.61 13.95 30.20
N ALA A 38 2.82 12.97 29.32
CA ALA A 38 4.03 12.16 29.30
C ALA A 38 4.73 12.39 27.96
N SER A 39 5.69 13.32 27.91
CA SER A 39 6.55 13.47 26.75
C SER A 39 7.52 12.31 26.74
N PHE A 40 7.18 11.23 26.04
CA PHE A 40 8.16 10.25 25.60
C PHE A 40 9.30 11.00 24.90
N ILE A 41 10.52 10.87 25.43
CA ILE A 41 11.74 11.40 24.81
C ILE A 41 12.46 10.20 24.22
N PRO A 42 12.41 9.99 22.89
CA PRO A 42 13.18 8.93 22.28
C PRO A 42 14.67 9.11 22.56
N SER A 43 15.37 8.00 22.76
CA SER A 43 16.81 7.97 23.01
C SER A 43 17.42 6.70 22.43
N GLY A 44 18.70 6.74 22.08
CA GLY A 44 19.43 5.59 21.53
C GLY A 44 20.02 5.85 20.16
N THR A 45 20.64 4.82 19.61
CA THR A 45 21.24 4.78 18.28
C THR A 45 20.75 3.53 17.55
N ILE A 46 20.68 3.56 16.23
CA ILE A 46 20.36 2.36 15.44
C ILE A 46 21.65 1.55 15.23
N ASP A 47 21.65 0.31 15.69
CA ASP A 47 22.75 -0.64 15.45
C ASP A 47 22.51 -1.37 14.12
N TRP A 48 23.06 -0.83 13.05
CA TRP A 48 22.91 -1.38 11.70
C TRP A 48 23.71 -2.66 11.51
N GLN A 49 23.05 -3.70 11.01
CA GLN A 49 23.65 -5.00 10.74
C GLN A 49 23.28 -5.48 9.33
N SER A 50 23.93 -6.53 8.85
CA SER A 50 23.46 -7.22 7.65
C SER A 50 22.05 -7.78 7.89
N CYS A 51 21.17 -7.67 6.90
CA CYS A 51 19.83 -8.22 7.01
C CYS A 51 19.86 -9.74 7.24
N PRO A 52 18.91 -10.29 8.04
CA PRO A 52 18.87 -11.72 8.32
C PRO A 52 18.80 -12.54 7.03
N VAL A 53 19.71 -13.50 6.86
CA VAL A 53 19.73 -14.39 5.68
C VAL A 53 18.46 -15.25 5.54
N THR A 54 17.69 -15.37 6.61
CA THR A 54 16.41 -16.08 6.65
C THR A 54 15.23 -15.24 6.15
N ASP A 55 15.39 -13.93 6.03
CA ASP A 55 14.35 -13.06 5.52
C ASP A 55 14.23 -13.23 3.99
N PRO A 56 13.05 -13.62 3.46
CA PRO A 56 12.91 -14.00 2.06
C PRO A 56 13.05 -12.82 1.09
N VAL A 57 12.89 -11.58 1.56
CA VAL A 57 12.91 -10.38 0.73
C VAL A 57 14.27 -9.66 0.84
N THR A 58 14.79 -9.54 2.06
CA THR A 58 16.01 -8.76 2.34
C THR A 58 17.28 -9.61 2.43
N GLY A 59 17.17 -10.90 2.76
CA GLY A 59 18.32 -11.77 3.06
C GLY A 59 19.26 -12.01 1.87
N GLY A 60 18.77 -11.80 0.65
CA GLY A 60 19.56 -11.88 -0.59
C GLY A 60 20.26 -10.57 -0.99
N ASN A 61 20.05 -9.47 -0.27
CA ASN A 61 20.56 -8.16 -0.65
C ASN A 61 21.75 -7.74 0.26
N PRO A 62 23.00 -7.87 -0.21
CA PRO A 62 24.18 -7.58 0.61
C PRO A 62 24.46 -6.09 0.84
N GLU A 63 23.79 -5.20 0.10
CA GLU A 63 23.93 -3.75 0.28
C GLU A 63 22.96 -3.20 1.34
N LEU A 64 21.88 -3.92 1.62
CA LEU A 64 20.87 -3.50 2.58
C LEU A 64 21.34 -3.79 4.01
N LEU A 65 21.23 -2.79 4.87
CA LEU A 65 21.45 -2.93 6.30
C LEU A 65 20.10 -2.92 7.01
N CYS A 66 19.92 -3.80 7.98
CA CYS A 66 18.71 -3.90 8.78
C CYS A 66 19.03 -3.64 10.25
N ALA A 67 18.05 -3.17 10.99
CA ALA A 67 18.09 -3.05 12.43
C ALA A 67 16.68 -3.10 13.01
N THR A 68 16.60 -3.14 14.33
CA THR A 68 15.36 -3.04 15.08
C THR A 68 15.44 -1.87 16.05
N ILE A 69 14.36 -1.09 16.17
CA ILE A 69 14.20 -0.09 17.22
C ILE A 69 13.06 -0.49 18.16
N THR A 70 13.25 -0.29 19.46
CA THR A 70 12.21 -0.53 20.46
C THR A 70 11.46 0.76 20.75
N VAL A 71 10.13 0.72 20.64
CA VAL A 71 9.25 1.86 20.94
C VAL A 71 8.12 1.44 21.89
N PRO A 72 7.52 2.37 22.64
CA PRO A 72 6.29 2.08 23.38
C PRO A 72 5.18 1.60 22.45
N ARG A 73 4.46 0.55 22.88
CA ARG A 73 3.21 0.14 22.23
C ARG A 73 2.20 1.28 22.32
N ASP A 74 2.05 1.85 23.51
CA ASP A 74 1.19 2.97 23.81
C ASP A 74 2.01 4.21 24.21
N TYR A 75 1.96 5.26 23.40
CA TYR A 75 2.66 6.51 23.68
C TYR A 75 2.00 7.36 24.78
N LEU A 76 0.78 7.04 25.21
CA LEU A 76 0.17 7.61 26.42
C LEU A 76 0.71 6.95 27.70
N THR A 77 1.28 5.74 27.58
CA THR A 77 1.87 4.97 28.68
C THR A 77 3.30 4.52 28.30
N PRO A 78 4.26 5.47 28.16
CA PRO A 78 5.57 5.19 27.54
C PRO A 78 6.46 4.21 28.34
N ASP A 79 6.21 4.04 29.64
CA ASP A 79 6.91 3.07 30.49
C ASP A 79 6.23 1.67 30.48
N GLY A 80 5.21 1.48 29.64
CA GLY A 80 4.45 0.25 29.50
C GLY A 80 5.07 -0.78 28.54
N PRO A 81 4.26 -1.70 27.99
CA PRO A 81 4.72 -2.65 26.99
C PRO A 81 5.33 -1.96 25.76
N THR A 82 6.35 -2.58 25.19
CA THR A 82 7.04 -2.10 23.99
C THR A 82 6.77 -3.01 22.79
N ILE A 83 7.04 -2.48 21.60
CA ILE A 83 7.11 -3.22 20.35
C ILE A 83 8.46 -2.98 19.69
N GLU A 84 8.82 -3.86 18.77
CA GLU A 84 9.98 -3.73 17.91
C GLU A 84 9.53 -3.27 16.53
N LEU A 85 10.20 -2.27 15.98
CA LEU A 85 10.03 -1.83 14.60
C LEU A 85 11.26 -2.20 13.80
N ALA A 86 11.04 -2.88 12.67
CA ALA A 86 12.10 -3.14 11.71
C ALA A 86 12.39 -1.88 10.90
N VAL A 87 13.68 -1.56 10.75
CA VAL A 87 14.18 -0.47 9.92
C VAL A 87 15.23 -1.02 8.96
N ALA A 88 15.29 -0.48 7.75
CA ALA A 88 16.29 -0.81 6.75
C ALA A 88 16.94 0.45 6.18
N LEU A 89 18.23 0.35 5.85
CA LEU A 89 19.03 1.39 5.24
C LEU A 89 19.73 0.83 4.01
N LEU A 90 19.52 1.49 2.88
CA LEU A 90 20.31 1.30 1.67
C LEU A 90 21.29 2.49 1.53
N PRO A 91 22.60 2.27 1.70
CA PRO A 91 23.56 3.37 1.73
C PRO A 91 23.58 4.18 0.43
N ALA A 92 23.91 5.46 0.50
CA ALA A 92 24.15 6.29 -0.68
C ALA A 92 25.17 5.62 -1.62
N ALA A 93 24.93 5.63 -2.94
CA ALA A 93 25.89 5.03 -3.88
C ALA A 93 27.24 5.79 -3.91
N ASP A 94 27.21 7.10 -3.70
CA ASP A 94 28.38 7.98 -3.56
C ASP A 94 28.60 8.34 -2.08
N GLN A 95 29.38 7.50 -1.41
CA GLN A 95 29.75 7.72 0.00
C GLN A 95 30.63 8.96 0.22
N ALA A 96 31.33 9.45 -0.81
CA ALA A 96 32.20 10.62 -0.67
C ALA A 96 31.40 11.93 -0.65
N ASN A 97 30.25 11.98 -1.33
CA ASN A 97 29.37 13.15 -1.41
C ASN A 97 28.00 12.93 -0.76
N LYS A 98 27.93 12.02 0.21
CA LYS A 98 26.72 11.72 0.98
C LYS A 98 26.22 12.97 1.72
N VAL A 99 24.92 13.23 1.61
CA VAL A 99 24.21 14.35 2.24
C VAL A 99 23.71 13.97 3.64
N GLY A 100 23.07 12.81 3.77
CA GLY A 100 22.45 12.37 5.02
C GLY A 100 21.43 11.26 4.81
N PRO A 101 20.72 10.83 5.86
CA PRO A 101 19.61 9.91 5.73
C PRO A 101 18.37 10.62 5.16
N LEU A 102 17.65 9.93 4.28
CA LEU A 102 16.32 10.31 3.80
C LEU A 102 15.34 9.20 4.22
N LEU A 103 14.40 9.54 5.09
CA LEU A 103 13.37 8.58 5.49
C LEU A 103 12.26 8.53 4.42
N LEU A 104 11.93 7.32 3.99
CA LEU A 104 10.95 7.04 2.95
C LEU A 104 9.72 6.35 3.54
N ASN A 105 8.54 6.68 3.03
CA ASN A 105 7.33 5.90 3.23
C ASN A 105 6.54 5.86 1.92
N PHE A 106 6.09 4.68 1.52
CA PHE A 106 5.46 4.44 0.22
C PHE A 106 3.92 4.42 0.26
N GLY A 107 3.33 4.72 1.43
CA GLY A 107 1.90 4.79 1.60
C GLY A 107 1.24 3.42 1.83
N GLY A 108 0.16 3.18 1.09
CA GLY A 108 -0.86 2.21 1.47
C GLY A 108 -2.01 2.93 2.16
N PRO A 109 -2.16 2.88 3.50
CA PRO A 109 -1.24 2.33 4.52
C PRO A 109 -1.04 0.82 4.41
N GLY A 110 -0.03 0.27 5.10
CA GLY A 110 0.22 -1.17 5.10
C GLY A 110 1.33 -1.64 4.16
N ALA A 111 1.86 -0.79 3.30
CA ALA A 111 2.99 -1.14 2.44
C ALA A 111 4.30 -1.28 3.24
N SER A 112 5.04 -2.37 3.05
CA SER A 112 6.40 -2.51 3.61
C SER A 112 7.38 -1.70 2.77
N GLY A 113 7.86 -0.60 3.34
CA GLY A 113 8.92 0.17 2.69
C GLY A 113 10.28 -0.54 2.69
N ILE A 114 10.48 -1.52 3.59
CA ILE A 114 11.65 -2.40 3.57
C ILE A 114 11.61 -3.31 2.33
N ASN A 115 10.47 -3.96 2.06
CA ASN A 115 10.33 -4.82 0.88
C ASN A 115 10.56 -4.00 -0.41
N ILE A 116 9.94 -2.82 -0.50
CA ILE A 116 10.11 -1.94 -1.68
C ILE A 116 11.58 -1.52 -1.87
N LEU A 117 12.29 -1.17 -0.79
CA LEU A 117 13.72 -0.86 -0.87
C LEU A 117 14.57 -2.07 -1.30
N ALA A 118 14.25 -3.26 -0.81
CA ALA A 118 14.99 -4.47 -1.15
C ALA A 118 14.81 -4.87 -2.62
N GLU A 119 13.60 -4.76 -3.14
CA GLU A 119 13.24 -5.17 -4.50
C GLU A 119 13.61 -4.12 -5.56
N SER A 120 13.42 -2.83 -5.25
CA SER A 120 13.61 -1.74 -6.22
C SER A 120 14.94 -1.00 -6.04
N GLY A 121 15.63 -1.19 -4.92
CA GLY A 121 16.92 -0.58 -4.64
C GLY A 121 16.90 0.95 -4.73
N ARG A 122 17.98 1.55 -5.23
CA ARG A 122 18.08 3.01 -5.40
C ARG A 122 17.19 3.58 -6.51
N GLY A 123 16.51 2.73 -7.28
CA GLY A 123 15.59 3.15 -8.34
C GLY A 123 14.26 3.72 -7.83
N VAL A 124 13.99 3.61 -6.53
CA VAL A 124 12.80 4.18 -5.87
C VAL A 124 12.80 5.71 -5.84
N VAL A 125 13.94 6.34 -6.13
CA VAL A 125 14.10 7.80 -6.19
C VAL A 125 14.94 8.17 -7.42
N PRO A 126 14.89 9.44 -7.89
CA PRO A 126 15.83 9.91 -8.90
C PRO A 126 17.29 9.63 -8.51
N ALA A 127 18.13 9.34 -9.52
CA ALA A 127 19.52 8.94 -9.30
C ALA A 127 20.30 9.98 -8.47
N GLU A 128 19.98 11.27 -8.60
CA GLU A 128 20.58 12.36 -7.84
C GLU A 128 20.34 12.26 -6.32
N ILE A 129 19.24 11.62 -5.93
CA ILE A 129 18.88 11.32 -4.54
C ILE A 129 19.52 10.00 -4.12
N GLY A 130 19.26 8.90 -4.84
CA GLY A 130 19.78 7.57 -4.49
C GLY A 130 21.32 7.50 -4.44
N ASN A 131 22.01 8.35 -5.20
CA ASN A 131 23.47 8.44 -5.13
C ASN A 131 23.98 9.16 -3.88
N ARG A 132 23.20 10.05 -3.26
CA ARG A 132 23.73 10.97 -2.22
C ARG A 132 23.03 10.86 -0.87
N PHE A 133 21.87 10.22 -0.79
CA PHE A 133 21.19 9.99 0.49
C PHE A 133 21.29 8.52 0.86
N ASP A 134 21.47 8.25 2.16
CA ASP A 134 21.16 6.93 2.68
C ASP A 134 19.64 6.81 2.68
N LEU A 135 19.11 5.88 1.90
CA LEU A 135 17.67 5.66 1.81
C LEU A 135 17.27 4.78 2.99
N VAL A 136 16.51 5.36 3.92
CA VAL A 136 16.04 4.67 5.12
C VAL A 136 14.55 4.44 4.97
N SER A 137 14.08 3.24 5.28
CA SER A 137 12.65 2.97 5.40
C SER A 137 12.42 2.04 6.58
N TRP A 138 11.16 1.91 6.98
CA TRP A 138 10.76 1.00 8.04
C TRP A 138 9.45 0.33 7.67
N ASP A 139 9.13 -0.74 8.39
CA ASP A 139 7.77 -1.28 8.41
C ASP A 139 7.03 -0.56 9.55
N PRO A 140 5.98 0.24 9.29
CA PRO A 140 5.19 0.87 10.35
C PRO A 140 4.59 -0.18 11.31
N ARG A 141 4.27 0.23 12.53
CA ARG A 141 3.52 -0.63 13.46
C ARG A 141 2.26 -1.21 12.80
N GLY A 142 2.04 -2.51 12.94
CA GLY A 142 0.96 -3.21 12.22
C GLY A 142 1.35 -3.74 10.84
N VAL A 143 2.56 -3.46 10.34
CA VAL A 143 3.01 -3.82 9.00
C VAL A 143 4.16 -4.82 9.09
N ASN A 144 4.04 -5.94 8.37
CA ASN A 144 5.07 -6.95 8.14
C ASN A 144 5.93 -7.27 9.38
N ARG A 145 7.16 -6.77 9.44
CA ARG A 145 8.12 -7.14 10.51
C ARG A 145 7.86 -6.43 11.83
N SER A 146 6.92 -5.49 11.88
CA SER A 146 6.71 -4.57 13.00
C SER A 146 5.34 -4.78 13.65
N ALA A 147 5.24 -5.82 14.49
CA ALA A 147 3.99 -6.20 15.18
C ALA A 147 2.79 -6.27 14.20
N PRO A 148 2.85 -7.17 13.19
CA PRO A 148 1.92 -7.18 12.07
C PRO A 148 0.47 -7.37 12.50
N VAL A 149 -0.44 -6.74 11.75
CA VAL A 149 -1.84 -7.13 11.72
C VAL A 149 -1.94 -8.48 11.03
N GLU A 150 -2.62 -9.42 11.69
CA GLU A 150 -2.94 -10.76 11.22
C GLU A 150 -4.44 -10.99 11.36
N CYS A 151 -5.11 -11.35 10.27
CA CYS A 151 -6.55 -11.53 10.17
C CYS A 151 -6.90 -12.86 9.48
N LEU A 152 -6.47 -13.04 8.23
CA LEU A 152 -6.87 -14.14 7.36
C LEU A 152 -5.69 -15.07 7.07
N SER A 153 -5.97 -16.35 6.87
CA SER A 153 -5.01 -17.24 6.19
C SER A 153 -4.96 -16.92 4.69
N ASP A 154 -3.88 -17.31 4.00
CA ASP A 154 -3.74 -17.11 2.54
C ASP A 154 -4.96 -17.62 1.74
N THR A 155 -5.51 -18.78 2.12
CA THR A 155 -6.73 -19.33 1.48
C THR A 155 -7.96 -18.48 1.76
N GLU A 156 -8.13 -17.97 2.98
CA GLU A 156 -9.23 -17.08 3.30
C GLU A 156 -9.08 -15.71 2.61
N MET A 157 -7.85 -15.24 2.40
CA MET A 157 -7.56 -14.03 1.64
C MET A 157 -7.89 -14.21 0.16
N ASP A 158 -7.56 -15.37 -0.44
CA ASP A 158 -7.95 -15.71 -1.81
C ASP A 158 -9.48 -15.68 -1.99
N ASP A 159 -10.20 -16.32 -1.06
CA ASP A 159 -11.67 -16.33 -1.08
C ASP A 159 -12.24 -14.91 -0.92
N TRP A 160 -11.67 -14.11 -0.01
CA TRP A 160 -12.11 -12.75 0.25
C TRP A 160 -11.85 -11.82 -0.94
N ALA A 161 -10.64 -11.84 -1.51
CA ALA A 161 -10.26 -11.04 -2.68
C ALA A 161 -11.06 -11.41 -3.95
N ALA A 162 -11.58 -12.63 -4.02
CA ALA A 162 -12.44 -13.12 -5.08
C ALA A 162 -13.95 -13.01 -4.75
N THR A 163 -14.33 -12.31 -3.69
CA THR A 163 -15.75 -12.05 -3.39
C THR A 163 -16.36 -11.21 -4.51
N PRO A 164 -17.52 -11.62 -5.09
CA PRO A 164 -18.18 -10.82 -6.13
C PRO A 164 -18.53 -9.42 -5.65
N GLY A 165 -18.48 -8.47 -6.58
CA GLY A 165 -18.75 -7.06 -6.28
C GLY A 165 -20.21 -6.82 -5.89
N ILE A 166 -20.46 -5.69 -5.23
CA ILE A 166 -21.83 -5.24 -4.94
C ILE A 166 -22.48 -4.78 -6.26
N PRO A 167 -23.69 -5.25 -6.61
CA PRO A 167 -24.37 -4.82 -7.83
C PRO A 167 -24.57 -3.31 -7.89
N ASN A 168 -24.54 -2.71 -9.08
CA ASN A 168 -24.75 -1.27 -9.32
C ASN A 168 -26.08 -0.71 -8.74
N LYS A 169 -27.05 -1.58 -8.46
CA LYS A 169 -28.32 -1.24 -7.79
C LYS A 169 -28.48 -2.16 -6.58
N PRO A 170 -27.76 -1.89 -5.48
CA PRO A 170 -27.75 -2.79 -4.34
C PRO A 170 -29.11 -2.82 -3.66
N THR A 171 -29.55 -4.02 -3.31
CA THR A 171 -30.70 -4.28 -2.47
C THR A 171 -30.30 -4.25 -0.99
N ALA A 172 -31.29 -4.29 -0.10
CA ALA A 172 -31.02 -4.44 1.34
C ALA A 172 -30.28 -5.76 1.66
N THR A 173 -30.51 -6.81 0.86
CA THR A 173 -29.80 -8.10 1.01
C THR A 173 -28.33 -7.97 0.65
N ASP A 174 -28.01 -7.25 -0.43
CA ASP A 174 -26.61 -7.02 -0.85
C ASP A 174 -25.84 -6.23 0.22
N TRP A 175 -26.46 -5.18 0.78
CA TRP A 175 -25.88 -4.43 1.89
C TRP A 175 -25.69 -5.26 3.16
N ALA A 176 -26.67 -6.10 3.50
CA ALA A 176 -26.55 -6.99 4.66
C ALA A 176 -25.42 -8.01 4.46
N ALA A 177 -25.24 -8.54 3.25
CA ALA A 177 -24.12 -9.43 2.92
C ALA A 177 -22.77 -8.73 3.07
N ALA A 178 -22.63 -7.52 2.51
CA ALA A 178 -21.40 -6.72 2.63
C ALA A 178 -21.05 -6.38 4.10
N LEU A 179 -22.05 -6.04 4.92
CA LEU A 179 -21.84 -5.79 6.35
C LEU A 179 -21.44 -7.05 7.12
N ASN A 180 -22.01 -8.21 6.77
CA ASN A 180 -21.63 -9.48 7.38
C ASN A 180 -20.18 -9.87 7.02
N ASP A 181 -19.77 -9.64 5.76
CA ASP A 181 -18.40 -9.88 5.31
C ASP A 181 -17.41 -8.96 6.05
N ALA A 182 -17.71 -7.66 6.13
CA ALA A 182 -16.89 -6.71 6.88
C ALA A 182 -16.78 -7.08 8.37
N GLN A 183 -17.88 -7.54 8.99
CA GLN A 183 -17.87 -8.00 10.38
C GLN A 183 -17.03 -9.27 10.55
N TRP A 184 -17.13 -10.22 9.62
CA TRP A 184 -16.31 -11.44 9.62
C TRP A 184 -14.82 -11.10 9.54
N PHE A 185 -14.43 -10.22 8.62
CA PHE A 185 -13.05 -9.74 8.50
C PHE A 185 -12.56 -9.05 9.78
N ALA A 186 -13.38 -8.16 10.36
CA ALA A 186 -13.04 -7.48 11.61
C ALA A 186 -12.87 -8.46 12.79
N ASP A 187 -13.73 -9.48 12.89
CA ASP A 187 -13.64 -10.51 13.92
C ASP A 187 -12.37 -11.37 13.75
N LYS A 188 -12.00 -11.65 12.49
CA LYS A 188 -10.74 -12.33 12.14
C LYS A 188 -9.52 -11.53 12.54
N CYS A 189 -9.45 -10.24 12.20
CA CYS A 189 -8.38 -9.35 12.65
C CYS A 189 -8.30 -9.27 14.17
N LYS A 190 -9.44 -9.15 14.85
CA LYS A 190 -9.48 -9.12 16.31
C LYS A 190 -8.94 -10.41 16.93
N ALA A 191 -9.26 -11.56 16.34
CA ALA A 191 -8.81 -12.86 16.83
C ALA A 191 -7.31 -13.09 16.56
N GLY A 192 -6.79 -12.68 15.40
CA GLY A 192 -5.38 -12.86 15.03
C GLY A 192 -4.45 -11.82 15.65
N THR A 193 -4.82 -10.54 15.58
CA THR A 193 -3.97 -9.42 16.00
C THR A 193 -4.13 -9.06 17.49
N GLY A 194 -5.34 -9.17 18.03
CA GLY A 194 -5.64 -8.80 19.42
C GLY A 194 -5.49 -7.31 19.73
N GLU A 195 -4.91 -6.98 20.88
CA GLU A 195 -4.84 -5.60 21.41
C GLU A 195 -4.06 -4.63 20.52
N MET A 196 -3.17 -5.14 19.65
CA MET A 196 -2.31 -4.28 18.83
C MET A 196 -3.14 -3.40 17.88
N LEU A 197 -4.34 -3.81 17.48
CA LEU A 197 -5.25 -3.01 16.64
C LEU A 197 -5.54 -1.61 17.20
N ALA A 198 -5.50 -1.42 18.52
CA ALA A 198 -5.75 -0.12 19.14
C ALA A 198 -4.54 0.85 19.06
N TYR A 199 -3.39 0.39 18.54
CA TYR A 199 -2.12 1.11 18.64
C TYR A 199 -1.43 1.36 17.30
N ILE A 200 -2.03 0.99 16.16
CA ILE A 200 -1.42 1.03 14.82
C ILE A 200 -1.67 2.33 14.02
N GLY A 201 -2.42 3.28 14.57
CA GLY A 201 -2.81 4.49 13.83
C GLY A 201 -1.66 5.44 13.49
N THR A 202 -1.92 6.34 12.54
CA THR A 202 -0.95 7.31 11.97
C THR A 202 -0.25 8.13 13.03
N THR A 203 -0.99 8.59 14.04
CA THR A 203 -0.46 9.43 15.12
C THR A 203 0.56 8.70 15.99
N ALA A 204 0.47 7.36 16.10
CA ALA A 204 1.47 6.56 16.79
C ALA A 204 2.68 6.29 15.87
N SER A 205 2.45 5.95 14.59
CA SER A 205 3.50 5.83 13.57
C SER A 205 4.34 7.11 13.39
N ALA A 206 3.73 8.30 13.50
CA ALA A 206 4.46 9.56 13.48
C ALA A 206 5.38 9.75 14.69
N ARG A 207 5.03 9.19 15.86
CA ARG A 207 5.94 9.19 17.03
C ARG A 207 7.07 8.16 16.89
N ASP A 208 6.81 7.07 16.17
CA ASP A 208 7.87 6.14 15.77
C ASP A 208 8.89 6.82 14.86
N MET A 209 8.46 7.66 13.91
CA MET A 209 9.37 8.47 13.07
C MET A 209 10.31 9.35 13.90
N GLU A 210 9.84 9.90 15.02
CA GLU A 210 10.73 10.67 15.92
C GLU A 210 11.76 9.78 16.61
N SER A 211 11.38 8.54 16.95
CA SER A 211 12.32 7.54 17.48
C SER A 211 13.37 7.14 16.44
N ILE A 212 12.95 6.97 15.18
CA ILE A 212 13.85 6.72 14.04
C ILE A 212 14.80 7.92 13.85
N ARG A 213 14.30 9.16 13.84
CA ARG A 213 15.15 10.36 13.70
C ARG A 213 16.22 10.43 14.79
N VAL A 214 15.83 10.21 16.05
CA VAL A 214 16.79 10.20 17.16
C VAL A 214 17.81 9.09 16.97
N GLY A 215 17.37 7.88 16.61
CA GLY A 215 18.25 6.74 16.35
C GLY A 215 19.23 6.95 15.20
N LEU A 216 18.82 7.70 14.17
CA LEU A 216 19.67 8.15 13.06
C LEU A 216 20.69 9.24 13.48
N GLY A 217 20.53 9.85 14.66
CA GLY A 217 21.44 10.85 15.19
C GLY A 217 21.40 12.19 14.46
N VAL A 218 20.33 12.50 13.72
CA VAL A 218 20.20 13.73 12.95
C VAL A 218 19.34 14.76 13.69
N PRO A 219 19.67 16.07 13.65
CA PRO A 219 18.90 17.09 14.37
C PRO A 219 17.51 17.32 13.76
N LYS A 220 17.37 17.05 12.46
CA LYS A 220 16.12 17.17 11.71
C LYS A 220 15.95 15.99 10.76
N LEU A 221 14.72 15.53 10.59
CA LEU A 221 14.38 14.44 9.70
C LEU A 221 14.05 14.98 8.30
N ASP A 222 14.86 14.61 7.31
CA ASP A 222 14.46 14.74 5.90
C ASP A 222 13.57 13.55 5.53
N TYR A 223 12.43 13.81 4.89
CA TYR A 223 11.40 12.81 4.61
C TYR A 223 10.78 12.98 3.23
N LEU A 224 10.54 11.85 2.57
CA LEU A 224 9.78 11.73 1.33
C LEU A 224 8.68 10.69 1.53
N GLY A 225 7.43 11.16 1.54
CA GLY A 225 6.24 10.33 1.68
C GLY A 225 5.43 10.32 0.40
N PHE A 226 4.98 9.13 0.01
CA PHE A 226 4.09 8.92 -1.13
C PHE A 226 2.71 8.49 -0.64
N SER A 227 1.64 8.93 -1.31
CA SER A 227 0.26 8.48 -1.02
C SER A 227 -0.09 8.67 0.46
N TYR A 228 -0.56 7.67 1.21
CA TYR A 228 -0.76 7.73 2.66
C TYR A 228 0.46 8.27 3.45
N GLY A 229 1.68 8.05 2.95
CA GLY A 229 2.90 8.65 3.53
C GLY A 229 2.85 10.18 3.57
N THR A 230 2.06 10.82 2.71
CA THR A 230 1.84 12.27 2.76
C THR A 230 1.08 12.72 3.99
N ALA A 231 0.01 12.01 4.36
CA ALA A 231 -0.73 12.19 5.60
C ALA A 231 0.19 11.96 6.81
N LEU A 232 0.92 10.85 6.82
CA LEU A 232 1.87 10.52 7.88
C LEU A 232 2.95 11.60 8.06
N GLY A 233 3.55 12.08 6.96
CA GLY A 233 4.53 13.16 6.98
C GLY A 233 3.96 14.49 7.49
N ALA A 234 2.71 14.81 7.14
CA ALA A 234 2.01 16.00 7.65
C ALA A 234 1.71 15.89 9.17
N VAL A 235 1.29 14.72 9.65
CA VAL A 235 1.12 14.47 11.10
C VAL A 235 2.46 14.60 11.83
N TYR A 236 3.54 14.03 11.29
CA TYR A 236 4.88 14.17 11.87
C TYR A 236 5.30 15.65 11.99
N ALA A 237 5.15 16.42 10.90
CA ALA A 237 5.50 17.84 10.90
C ALA A 237 4.66 18.67 11.88
N THR A 238 3.42 18.25 12.13
CA THR A 238 2.53 18.87 13.12
C THR A 238 2.93 18.55 14.56
N LEU A 239 3.28 17.29 14.84
CA LEU A 239 3.69 16.83 16.18
C LEU A 239 5.11 17.28 16.54
N PHE A 240 6.02 17.34 15.55
CA PHE A 240 7.45 17.61 15.74
C PHE A 240 8.00 18.68 14.78
N PRO A 241 7.44 19.90 14.78
CA PRO A 241 7.81 20.94 13.81
C PRO A 241 9.28 21.38 13.91
N THR A 242 9.87 21.30 15.11
CA THR A 242 11.29 21.63 15.32
C THR A 242 12.25 20.53 14.86
N SER A 243 11.78 19.28 14.83
CA SER A 243 12.53 18.11 14.37
C SER A 243 12.36 17.83 12.88
N THR A 244 11.52 18.61 12.17
CA THR A 244 11.27 18.43 10.74
C THR A 244 12.30 19.16 9.88
N GLY A 245 12.90 18.43 8.95
CA GLY A 245 13.83 18.90 7.92
C GLY A 245 13.12 19.27 6.63
N HIS A 246 13.64 18.80 5.50
CA HIS A 246 12.97 18.89 4.20
C HIS A 246 11.88 17.84 4.11
N LEU A 247 10.71 18.25 3.64
CA LEU A 247 9.52 17.41 3.54
C LEU A 247 9.02 17.43 2.10
N ILE A 248 8.97 16.26 1.46
CA ILE A 248 8.35 16.07 0.14
C ILE A 248 7.16 15.13 0.33
N LEU A 249 5.98 15.59 -0.07
CA LEU A 249 4.72 14.87 0.02
C LEU A 249 4.16 14.71 -1.40
N ASP A 250 4.28 13.52 -1.98
CA ASP A 250 3.91 13.23 -3.38
C ASP A 250 2.67 12.33 -3.46
N GLY A 251 1.63 12.78 -4.18
CA GLY A 251 0.29 12.17 -4.12
C GLY A 251 -0.40 12.47 -2.79
N ALA A 252 -0.70 13.75 -2.55
CA ALA A 252 -1.18 14.24 -1.26
C ALA A 252 -2.56 13.69 -0.89
N VAL A 253 -2.67 13.20 0.35
CA VAL A 253 -3.92 12.89 1.05
C VAL A 253 -4.33 14.13 1.84
N ASP A 254 -5.55 14.61 1.61
CA ASP A 254 -6.14 15.66 2.43
C ASP A 254 -6.80 15.05 3.66
N MET A 255 -6.28 15.36 4.85
CA MET A 255 -6.83 14.89 6.12
C MET A 255 -7.89 15.85 6.70
N ALA A 256 -8.26 16.91 5.98
CA ALA A 256 -9.33 17.80 6.40
C ALA A 256 -10.71 17.14 6.12
N PRO A 257 -11.64 17.17 7.08
CA PRO A 257 -12.98 16.65 6.85
C PRO A 257 -13.73 17.56 5.88
N THR A 258 -13.93 17.10 4.65
CA THR A 258 -14.86 17.70 3.69
C THR A 258 -16.16 16.89 3.63
N ASP A 259 -17.28 17.55 3.34
CA ASP A 259 -18.59 16.91 3.14
C ASP A 259 -18.64 15.98 1.90
N GLU A 260 -17.60 16.00 1.07
CA GLU A 260 -17.36 15.06 -0.04
C GLU A 260 -16.48 13.92 0.47
N SER A 261 -16.91 12.67 0.29
CA SER A 261 -16.05 11.54 0.65
C SER A 261 -14.86 11.52 -0.30
N GLU A 262 -13.64 11.46 0.25
CA GLU A 262 -12.38 11.21 -0.46
C GLU A 262 -12.54 10.15 -1.58
N TYR A 263 -13.35 9.12 -1.31
CA TYR A 263 -13.67 8.04 -2.23
C TYR A 263 -14.51 8.45 -3.46
N GLY A 264 -15.36 9.46 -3.35
CA GLY A 264 -16.08 10.03 -4.48
C GLY A 264 -15.12 10.67 -5.49
N GLU A 265 -14.17 11.47 -5.00
CA GLU A 265 -13.14 12.10 -5.83
C GLU A 265 -12.16 11.08 -6.43
N GLN A 266 -11.78 10.05 -5.65
CA GLN A 266 -10.96 8.95 -6.15
C GLN A 266 -11.68 8.20 -7.28
N GLY A 267 -12.97 7.90 -7.13
CA GLY A 267 -13.79 7.27 -8.16
C GLY A 267 -13.82 8.09 -9.46
N VAL A 268 -13.99 9.41 -9.37
CA VAL A 268 -13.93 10.31 -10.53
C VAL A 268 -12.54 10.27 -11.19
N SER A 269 -11.47 10.25 -10.40
CA SER A 269 -10.10 10.23 -10.91
C SER A 269 -9.75 8.92 -11.62
N ILE A 270 -10.13 7.77 -11.05
CA ILE A 270 -9.95 6.45 -11.66
C ILE A 270 -10.77 6.33 -12.94
N GLN A 271 -12.03 6.78 -12.94
CA GLN A 271 -12.86 6.83 -14.15
C GLN A 271 -12.20 7.69 -15.24
N GLY A 272 -11.62 8.83 -14.88
CA GLY A 272 -10.88 9.67 -15.82
C GLY A 272 -9.62 9.00 -16.37
N ALA A 273 -8.90 8.20 -15.58
CA ALA A 273 -7.75 7.42 -16.05
C ALA A 273 -8.18 6.32 -17.02
N LEU A 274 -9.27 5.61 -16.70
CA LEU A 274 -9.87 4.59 -17.54
C LEU A 274 -10.34 5.17 -18.89
N ASP A 275 -10.98 6.34 -18.86
CA ASP A 275 -11.44 7.01 -20.08
C ASP A 275 -10.25 7.44 -20.97
N ARG A 276 -9.13 7.88 -20.37
CA ARG A 276 -7.91 8.19 -21.12
C ARG A 276 -7.25 6.95 -21.71
N LEU A 277 -7.24 5.83 -20.99
CA LEU A 277 -6.79 4.53 -21.49
C LEU A 277 -7.60 4.12 -22.72
N PHE A 278 -8.93 4.17 -22.63
CA PHE A 278 -9.80 3.80 -23.75
C PHE A 278 -9.68 4.76 -24.93
N ALA A 279 -9.60 6.08 -24.70
CA ALA A 279 -9.37 7.04 -25.77
C ALA A 279 -8.02 6.82 -26.47
N TRP A 280 -6.97 6.45 -25.73
CA TRP A 280 -5.67 6.10 -26.29
C TRP A 280 -5.73 4.82 -27.13
N CYS A 281 -6.40 3.77 -26.62
CA CYS A 281 -6.61 2.52 -27.35
C CYS A 281 -7.44 2.72 -28.62
N ASP A 282 -8.57 3.42 -28.51
CA ASP A 282 -9.50 3.63 -29.64
C ASP A 282 -8.88 4.54 -30.74
N ALA A 283 -7.88 5.35 -30.40
CA ALA A 283 -7.12 6.15 -31.36
C ALA A 283 -6.06 5.34 -32.14
N ASP A 284 -5.69 4.14 -31.67
CA ASP A 284 -4.74 3.25 -32.33
C ASP A 284 -5.47 2.06 -32.99
N ALA A 285 -5.43 2.01 -34.33
CA ALA A 285 -6.01 0.89 -35.08
C ALA A 285 -5.34 -0.48 -34.79
N ALA A 286 -4.17 -0.48 -34.15
CA ALA A 286 -3.49 -1.69 -33.69
C ALA A 286 -3.85 -2.10 -32.25
N CYS A 287 -4.67 -1.32 -31.53
CA CYS A 287 -5.07 -1.71 -30.18
C CYS A 287 -5.86 -3.04 -30.22
N PRO A 288 -5.51 -4.02 -29.37
CA PRO A 288 -6.14 -5.35 -29.42
C PRO A 288 -7.56 -5.38 -28.84
N PHE A 289 -8.00 -4.33 -28.16
CA PHE A 289 -9.25 -4.33 -27.40
C PHE A 289 -10.33 -3.45 -28.05
N GLY A 290 -11.58 -3.92 -27.99
CA GLY A 290 -12.78 -3.12 -28.27
C GLY A 290 -13.02 -2.67 -29.72
N GLY A 291 -12.04 -2.79 -30.63
CA GLY A 291 -12.19 -2.45 -32.04
C GLY A 291 -12.62 -0.99 -32.27
N GLY A 292 -12.05 -0.06 -31.49
CA GLY A 292 -12.43 1.36 -31.50
C GLY A 292 -13.68 1.70 -30.67
N LYS A 293 -14.15 0.76 -29.83
CA LYS A 293 -15.27 0.92 -28.90
C LYS A 293 -14.93 0.35 -27.51
N SER A 294 -13.74 0.65 -27.00
CA SER A 294 -13.19 0.05 -25.78
C SER A 294 -14.13 0.15 -24.58
N ARG A 295 -14.78 1.30 -24.36
CA ARG A 295 -15.73 1.47 -23.26
C ARG A 295 -16.90 0.47 -23.31
N ALA A 296 -17.53 0.30 -24.47
CA ALA A 296 -18.67 -0.60 -24.61
C ALA A 296 -18.25 -2.08 -24.47
N ALA A 297 -17.06 -2.44 -24.96
CA ALA A 297 -16.49 -3.77 -24.77
C ALA A 297 -16.18 -4.04 -23.29
N PHE A 298 -15.61 -3.06 -22.59
CA PHE A 298 -15.32 -3.14 -21.15
C PHE A 298 -16.60 -3.32 -20.34
N ASP A 299 -17.61 -2.47 -20.53
CA ASP A 299 -18.88 -2.58 -19.82
C ASP A 299 -19.54 -3.95 -20.09
N THR A 300 -19.45 -4.48 -21.31
CA THR A 300 -19.96 -5.82 -21.64
C THR A 300 -19.20 -6.92 -20.92
N LEU A 301 -17.87 -6.85 -20.87
CA LEU A 301 -17.03 -7.83 -20.17
C LEU A 301 -17.34 -7.82 -18.67
N MET A 302 -17.25 -6.66 -18.02
CA MET A 302 -17.40 -6.56 -16.56
C MET A 302 -18.80 -6.98 -16.09
N ASN A 303 -19.86 -6.64 -16.82
CA ASN A 303 -21.22 -7.05 -16.47
C ASN A 303 -21.46 -8.57 -16.59
N ASN A 304 -20.61 -9.30 -17.31
CA ASN A 304 -20.75 -10.76 -17.47
C ASN A 304 -19.85 -11.56 -16.53
N LEU A 305 -18.77 -10.98 -16.01
CA LEU A 305 -17.75 -11.73 -15.26
C LEU A 305 -18.25 -12.31 -13.93
N ASP A 306 -19.26 -11.71 -13.29
CA ASP A 306 -19.80 -12.27 -12.04
C ASP A 306 -20.76 -13.45 -12.31
N ASP A 307 -21.55 -13.37 -13.39
CA ASP A 307 -22.44 -14.47 -13.80
C ASP A 307 -21.70 -15.62 -14.48
N LYS A 308 -20.60 -15.30 -15.18
CA LYS A 308 -19.77 -16.22 -15.95
C LYS A 308 -18.28 -15.87 -15.77
N PRO A 309 -17.72 -16.16 -14.59
CA PRO A 309 -16.30 -15.92 -14.36
C PRO A 309 -15.45 -16.81 -15.27
N ILE A 310 -14.24 -16.35 -15.57
CA ILE A 310 -13.27 -17.10 -16.36
C ILE A 310 -12.52 -18.04 -15.41
N GLU A 311 -12.58 -19.34 -15.67
CA GLU A 311 -11.83 -20.36 -14.92
C GLU A 311 -10.33 -20.27 -15.27
N LEU A 312 -9.48 -20.27 -14.25
CA LEU A 312 -8.03 -20.19 -14.38
C LEU A 312 -7.39 -21.57 -14.18
N GLU A 313 -6.17 -21.76 -14.68
CA GLU A 313 -5.47 -23.05 -14.57
C GLU A 313 -5.18 -23.46 -13.11
N ASP A 314 -5.01 -22.49 -12.22
CA ASP A 314 -4.79 -22.70 -10.79
C ASP A 314 -6.09 -22.96 -10.00
N GLY A 315 -7.24 -22.99 -10.68
CA GLY A 315 -8.56 -23.25 -10.08
C GLY A 315 -9.26 -22.00 -9.54
N ARG A 316 -8.62 -20.82 -9.58
CA ARG A 316 -9.29 -19.56 -9.27
C ARG A 316 -10.23 -19.13 -10.40
N LYS A 317 -11.07 -18.14 -10.10
CA LYS A 317 -12.06 -17.58 -11.00
C LYS A 317 -11.84 -16.09 -11.15
N LEU A 318 -11.55 -15.64 -12.36
CA LEU A 318 -11.53 -14.22 -12.66
C LEU A 318 -12.97 -13.70 -12.73
N ASN A 319 -13.41 -13.06 -11.65
CA ASN A 319 -14.68 -12.33 -11.55
C ASN A 319 -14.49 -10.83 -11.85
N SER A 320 -15.54 -10.02 -11.70
CA SER A 320 -15.45 -8.58 -11.96
C SER A 320 -14.49 -7.86 -11.00
N VAL A 321 -14.40 -8.31 -9.74
CA VAL A 321 -13.54 -7.70 -8.72
C VAL A 321 -12.06 -7.92 -9.03
N LEU A 322 -11.63 -9.16 -9.24
CA LEU A 322 -10.24 -9.46 -9.60
C LEU A 322 -9.85 -8.81 -10.94
N ALA A 323 -10.74 -8.81 -11.93
CA ALA A 323 -10.49 -8.12 -13.19
C ALA A 323 -10.31 -6.61 -12.97
N TRP A 324 -11.17 -5.99 -12.15
CA TRP A 324 -11.06 -4.59 -11.82
C TRP A 324 -9.78 -4.27 -11.05
N THR A 325 -9.40 -5.10 -10.07
CA THR A 325 -8.15 -4.97 -9.32
C THR A 325 -6.93 -4.96 -10.25
N GLY A 326 -6.87 -5.92 -11.18
CA GLY A 326 -5.80 -5.96 -12.19
C GLY A 326 -5.81 -4.75 -13.14
N ILE A 327 -6.97 -4.20 -13.47
CA ILE A 327 -7.07 -2.99 -14.29
C ILE A 327 -6.60 -1.76 -13.51
N VAL A 328 -7.07 -1.58 -12.27
CA VAL A 328 -6.70 -0.47 -11.40
C VAL A 328 -5.18 -0.40 -11.23
N MET A 329 -4.51 -1.53 -11.06
CA MET A 329 -3.04 -1.63 -11.05
C MET A 329 -2.39 -0.90 -12.24
N THR A 330 -2.94 -1.08 -13.44
CA THR A 330 -2.40 -0.46 -14.66
C THR A 330 -2.73 1.02 -14.80
N LEU A 331 -3.74 1.52 -14.09
CA LEU A 331 -4.14 2.93 -14.17
C LEU A 331 -3.21 3.86 -13.38
N TYR A 332 -2.38 3.31 -12.47
CA TYR A 332 -1.35 4.06 -11.73
C TYR A 332 -0.23 4.59 -12.63
N ASN A 333 0.10 3.89 -13.71
CA ASN A 333 1.18 4.27 -14.59
C ASN A 333 0.80 4.01 -16.05
N ARG A 334 0.91 5.06 -16.87
CA ARG A 334 0.68 4.98 -18.32
C ARG A 334 1.52 3.90 -19.01
N ASP A 335 2.72 3.62 -18.51
CA ASP A 335 3.58 2.58 -19.07
C ASP A 335 2.95 1.17 -18.98
N TYR A 336 1.90 0.99 -18.17
CA TYR A 336 1.17 -0.27 -18.01
C TYR A 336 -0.10 -0.38 -18.86
N TRP A 337 -0.45 0.67 -19.62
CA TRP A 337 -1.67 0.68 -20.43
C TRP A 337 -1.71 -0.43 -21.50
N ASP A 338 -0.56 -0.79 -22.06
CA ASP A 338 -0.44 -1.92 -22.97
C ASP A 338 -0.87 -3.24 -22.30
N TYR A 339 -0.53 -3.45 -21.03
CA TYR A 339 -0.94 -4.64 -20.27
C TYR A 339 -2.45 -4.63 -19.99
N ALA A 340 -3.02 -3.46 -19.72
CA ALA A 340 -4.45 -3.30 -19.49
C ALA A 340 -5.27 -3.76 -20.71
N VAL A 341 -4.95 -3.25 -21.90
CA VAL A 341 -5.70 -3.59 -23.13
C VAL A 341 -5.43 -5.02 -23.59
N GLN A 342 -4.24 -5.57 -23.36
CA GLN A 342 -3.95 -6.98 -23.61
C GLN A 342 -4.75 -7.89 -22.69
N GLY A 343 -4.83 -7.57 -21.40
CA GLY A 343 -5.60 -8.34 -20.42
C GLY A 343 -7.10 -8.31 -20.71
N LEU A 344 -7.63 -7.13 -21.06
CA LEU A 344 -9.02 -6.95 -21.47
C LEU A 344 -9.37 -7.71 -22.77
N ALA A 345 -8.46 -7.71 -23.74
CA ALA A 345 -8.62 -8.46 -24.98
C ALA A 345 -8.62 -9.98 -24.71
N GLY A 346 -7.66 -10.48 -23.94
CA GLY A 346 -7.60 -11.90 -23.53
C GLY A 346 -8.87 -12.32 -22.80
N ALA A 347 -9.31 -11.53 -21.81
CA ALA A 347 -10.50 -11.85 -21.04
C ALA A 347 -11.78 -11.86 -21.90
N SER A 348 -11.85 -11.02 -22.94
CA SER A 348 -12.95 -11.04 -23.90
C SER A 348 -13.00 -12.32 -24.75
N GLU A 349 -11.89 -13.03 -24.85
CA GLU A 349 -11.75 -14.32 -25.54
C GLU A 349 -11.76 -15.53 -24.58
N GLY A 350 -11.93 -15.28 -23.27
CA GLY A 350 -11.95 -16.30 -22.23
C GLY A 350 -10.58 -16.63 -21.61
N ASP A 351 -9.55 -15.82 -21.86
CA ASP A 351 -8.24 -15.92 -21.21
C ASP A 351 -8.08 -14.85 -20.12
N GLY A 352 -8.20 -15.26 -18.86
CA GLY A 352 -8.11 -14.37 -17.70
C GLY A 352 -6.68 -14.14 -17.18
N TYR A 353 -5.67 -14.82 -17.72
CA TYR A 353 -4.36 -14.95 -17.07
C TYR A 353 -3.69 -13.60 -16.77
N LEU A 354 -3.62 -12.71 -17.76
CA LEU A 354 -2.91 -11.44 -17.58
C LEU A 354 -3.61 -10.50 -16.58
N LEU A 355 -4.95 -10.46 -16.57
CA LEU A 355 -5.68 -9.65 -15.57
C LEU A 355 -5.48 -10.22 -14.17
N THR A 356 -5.48 -11.54 -14.01
CA THR A 356 -5.18 -12.18 -12.72
C THR A 356 -3.75 -11.92 -12.28
N LEU A 357 -2.77 -12.00 -13.18
CA LEU A 357 -1.37 -11.70 -12.84
C LEU A 357 -1.20 -10.24 -12.36
N LEU A 358 -1.91 -9.31 -12.99
CA LEU A 358 -1.93 -7.90 -12.57
C LEU A 358 -2.64 -7.73 -11.22
N ALA A 359 -3.71 -8.50 -10.97
CA ALA A 359 -4.39 -8.51 -9.67
C ALA A 359 -3.49 -9.12 -8.58
N ASP A 360 -2.74 -10.18 -8.88
CA ASP A 360 -1.79 -10.79 -7.93
C ASP A 360 -0.66 -9.82 -7.57
N ALA A 361 -0.13 -9.10 -8.57
CA ALA A 361 0.84 -8.04 -8.34
C ALA A 361 0.26 -6.89 -7.49
N TYR A 362 -1.04 -6.64 -7.60
CA TYR A 362 -1.74 -5.65 -6.80
C TYR A 362 -1.92 -6.12 -5.35
N LEU A 363 -2.26 -7.39 -5.16
CA LEU A 363 -2.59 -7.98 -3.87
C LEU A 363 -1.35 -8.48 -3.10
N ASP A 364 -0.14 -8.30 -3.65
CA ASP A 364 1.10 -8.92 -3.16
C ASP A 364 1.05 -10.46 -3.09
N ARG A 365 0.21 -11.08 -3.93
CA ARG A 365 0.06 -12.55 -3.99
C ARG A 365 1.16 -13.17 -4.86
N ALA A 366 1.84 -14.18 -4.34
CA ALA A 366 2.84 -14.96 -5.05
C ALA A 366 2.21 -16.10 -5.88
N GLU A 367 2.99 -16.66 -6.81
CA GLU A 367 2.55 -17.75 -7.69
C GLU A 367 2.24 -19.05 -6.91
N ASP A 368 2.86 -19.25 -5.75
CA ASP A 368 2.60 -20.40 -4.87
C ASP A 368 1.35 -20.23 -3.98
N GLY A 369 0.64 -19.10 -4.11
CA GLY A 369 -0.57 -18.78 -3.37
C GLY A 369 -0.33 -18.11 -2.02
N THR A 370 0.92 -17.85 -1.63
CA THR A 370 1.22 -17.08 -0.42
C THR A 370 1.13 -15.58 -0.66
N TYR A 371 0.83 -14.80 0.39
CA TYR A 371 0.88 -13.34 0.34
C TYR A 371 2.23 -12.85 0.88
N LYS A 372 2.94 -12.04 0.09
CA LYS A 372 4.28 -11.54 0.43
C LYS A 372 4.27 -10.47 1.51
N SER A 373 3.11 -9.87 1.75
CA SER A 373 2.92 -8.82 2.72
C SER A 373 1.53 -8.91 3.35
N ASN A 374 1.36 -8.29 4.52
CA ASN A 374 0.05 -8.16 5.17
C ASN A 374 -0.69 -6.88 4.74
N ILE A 375 -0.39 -6.30 3.57
CA ILE A 375 -0.96 -5.01 3.15
C ILE A 375 -2.49 -5.03 3.11
N MET A 376 -3.08 -6.13 2.63
CA MET A 376 -4.53 -6.29 2.55
C MET A 376 -5.22 -6.33 3.93
N GLU A 377 -4.45 -6.53 5.00
CA GLU A 377 -4.93 -6.58 6.37
C GLU A 377 -4.60 -5.30 7.14
N ALA A 378 -3.36 -4.82 6.99
CA ALA A 378 -2.90 -3.60 7.61
C ALA A 378 -3.60 -2.36 7.05
N PHE A 379 -3.88 -2.32 5.73
CA PHE A 379 -4.57 -1.21 5.09
C PHE A 379 -5.92 -0.90 5.76
N PRO A 380 -6.89 -1.83 5.81
CA PRO A 380 -8.19 -1.55 6.44
C PRO A 380 -8.06 -1.32 7.94
N ALA A 381 -7.17 -2.04 8.64
CA ALA A 381 -7.00 -1.89 10.09
C ALA A 381 -6.46 -0.50 10.47
N ILE A 382 -5.47 0.02 9.75
CA ILE A 382 -4.91 1.37 9.97
C ILE A 382 -5.92 2.44 9.55
N SER A 383 -6.60 2.25 8.41
CA SER A 383 -7.60 3.20 7.94
C SER A 383 -8.76 3.38 8.92
N CYS A 384 -9.23 2.29 9.55
CA CYS A 384 -10.32 2.32 10.54
C CYS A 384 -9.97 3.07 11.84
N ILE A 385 -8.70 3.11 12.25
CA ILE A 385 -8.29 3.83 13.46
C ILE A 385 -7.99 5.31 13.20
N ASP A 386 -7.70 5.67 11.95
CA ASP A 386 -7.44 7.04 11.55
C ASP A 386 -8.72 7.83 11.19
N SER A 387 -9.84 7.14 11.00
CA SER A 387 -11.16 7.71 10.62
C SER A 387 -12.01 8.21 11.79
#